data_AF-A0A250VQA6-F1
#
_entry.id   AF-A0A250VQA6-F1
#
_cell.length_a   1.000
_cell.length_b   1.000
_cell.length_c   1.000
_cell.angle_alpha   90.00
_cell.angle_beta   90.00
_cell.angle_gamma   90.00
#
_symmetry.space_group_name_H-M   'P 1'
#
loop_
_entity.id
_entity.type
_entity.pdbx_description
1 polymer ?
#
loop_
_entity_poly.entity_id
_entity_poly.type
_entity_poly.pdbx_seq_one_letter_code
_entity_poly.pdbx_strand_id
1 'polypeptide(L)'
;MTAGQLLARLESLPWRTRTWSAGAWVDCWATGAHRNLELGVQDGEPGALEALFGWLTTRVDPWTGMWGTAGSPAADRLQLVNGYYRLTRGSYAQFGLEVPYAERVVDTVLAHGRDQRWFAAGRENACNVLDVAHPLWLAGRRSGHRAAEVRSWAEEQLARALGRWRDGAGFGFGPAGEGGGGPGREPGLQGTEMWLAIVWLLADLAGVADRLAYRPRGVHRPEPARSPGFATPR
;
A
#
# COMPACT_ATOMS: atom_id res chain seq x y z
N MET A 1 -17.13 13.01 -12.41
CA MET A 1 -16.03 12.81 -13.39
C MET A 1 -16.43 11.63 -14.23
N THR A 2 -16.70 11.83 -15.52
CA THR A 2 -17.10 10.76 -16.43
C THR A 2 -15.96 9.75 -16.64
N ALA A 3 -16.26 8.57 -17.16
CA ALA A 3 -15.24 7.58 -17.53
C ALA A 3 -14.16 8.18 -18.46
N GLY A 4 -14.57 8.92 -19.50
CA GLY A 4 -13.62 9.56 -20.43
C GLY A 4 -12.71 10.59 -19.76
N GLN A 5 -13.26 11.42 -18.86
CA GLN A 5 -12.47 12.39 -18.08
C GLN A 5 -11.48 11.69 -17.15
N LEU A 6 -11.89 10.58 -16.52
CA LEU A 6 -11.03 9.78 -15.66
C LEU A 6 -9.87 9.17 -16.45
N LEU A 7 -10.15 8.56 -17.60
CA LEU A 7 -9.11 7.98 -18.46
C LEU A 7 -8.10 9.05 -18.90
N ALA A 8 -8.58 10.19 -19.39
CA ALA A 8 -7.71 11.31 -19.77
C ALA A 8 -6.86 11.79 -18.57
N ARG A 9 -7.45 11.80 -17.37
CA ARG A 9 -6.72 12.16 -16.15
C ARG A 9 -5.64 11.14 -15.81
N LEU A 10 -5.95 9.83 -15.84
CA LEU A 10 -5.00 8.76 -15.57
C LEU A 10 -3.80 8.80 -16.52
N GLU A 11 -4.03 9.03 -17.82
CA GLU A 11 -2.93 9.19 -18.80
C GLU A 11 -2.03 10.39 -18.50
N SER A 12 -2.59 11.47 -17.94
CA SER A 12 -1.83 12.70 -17.62
C SER A 12 -1.00 12.61 -16.33
N LEU A 13 -1.16 11.55 -15.52
CA LEU A 13 -0.45 11.43 -14.25
C LEU A 13 1.06 11.18 -14.49
N PRO A 14 1.93 11.61 -13.56
CA PRO A 14 3.38 11.54 -13.73
C PRO A 14 3.95 10.14 -13.47
N TRP A 15 3.44 9.11 -14.15
CA TRP A 15 3.85 7.70 -13.98
C TRP A 15 5.33 7.42 -14.23
N ARG A 16 6.04 8.31 -14.93
CA ARG A 16 7.46 8.12 -15.25
C ARG A 16 8.40 8.84 -14.29
N THR A 17 7.92 9.87 -13.61
CA THR A 17 8.78 10.78 -12.84
C THR A 17 8.38 10.89 -11.37
N ARG A 18 7.11 10.65 -11.05
CA ARG A 18 6.55 10.72 -9.69
C ARG A 18 5.45 9.68 -9.50
N THR A 19 5.81 8.40 -9.58
CA THR A 19 4.88 7.27 -9.41
C THR A 19 4.15 7.30 -8.07
N TRP A 20 4.80 7.79 -7.00
CA TRP A 20 4.11 8.03 -5.73
C TRP A 20 2.93 8.99 -5.87
N SER A 21 3.13 10.11 -6.59
CA SER A 21 2.08 11.12 -6.79
C SER A 21 0.93 10.57 -7.63
N ALA A 22 1.24 9.76 -8.65
CA ALA A 22 0.23 9.09 -9.46
C ALA A 22 -0.59 8.08 -8.65
N GLY A 23 0.09 7.23 -7.87
CA GLY A 23 -0.57 6.27 -6.98
C GLY A 23 -1.42 6.94 -5.90
N ALA A 24 -0.92 8.02 -5.29
CA ALA A 24 -1.67 8.82 -4.31
C ALA A 24 -2.91 9.50 -4.90
N TRP A 25 -2.85 9.87 -6.18
CA TRP A 25 -4.03 10.39 -6.88
C TRP A 25 -5.09 9.31 -7.08
N VAL A 26 -4.70 8.12 -7.54
CA VAL A 26 -5.61 6.98 -7.70
C VAL A 26 -6.24 6.58 -6.38
N ASP A 27 -5.43 6.51 -5.33
CA ASP A 27 -5.85 6.24 -3.96
C ASP A 27 -6.96 7.20 -3.49
N CYS A 28 -6.72 8.50 -3.62
CA CYS A 28 -7.68 9.53 -3.24
C CYS A 28 -8.99 9.41 -4.03
N TRP A 29 -8.88 9.24 -5.35
CA TRP A 29 -10.05 9.11 -6.22
C TRP A 29 -10.87 7.85 -5.90
N ALA A 30 -10.22 6.69 -5.77
CA ALA A 30 -10.87 5.42 -5.49
C ALA A 30 -11.50 5.38 -4.09
N THR A 31 -10.82 5.98 -3.10
CA THR A 31 -11.37 6.18 -1.75
C THR A 31 -12.65 7.02 -1.78
N GLY A 32 -12.64 8.13 -2.54
CA GLY A 32 -13.80 8.99 -2.73
C GLY A 32 -14.95 8.27 -3.44
N ALA A 33 -14.66 7.54 -4.52
CA ALA A 33 -15.64 6.73 -5.23
C ALA A 33 -16.27 5.67 -4.32
N HIS A 34 -15.45 4.98 -3.51
CA HIS A 34 -15.93 4.05 -2.51
C HIS A 34 -16.85 4.73 -1.48
N ARG A 35 -16.47 5.91 -0.98
CA ARG A 35 -17.30 6.64 -0.01
C ARG A 35 -18.64 7.06 -0.60
N ASN A 36 -18.67 7.50 -1.86
CA ASN A 36 -19.92 7.83 -2.56
C ASN A 36 -20.82 6.61 -2.68
N LEU A 37 -20.25 5.44 -3.00
CA LEU A 37 -20.98 4.18 -3.05
C LEU A 37 -21.55 3.77 -1.68
N GLU A 38 -20.81 3.95 -0.58
CA GLU A 38 -21.30 3.70 0.79
C GLU A 38 -22.47 4.61 1.15
N LEU A 39 -22.42 5.87 0.74
CA LEU A 39 -23.46 6.86 1.00
C LEU A 39 -24.69 6.73 0.08
N GLY A 40 -24.68 5.77 -0.85
CA GLY A 40 -25.78 5.56 -1.79
C GLY A 40 -25.98 6.72 -2.76
N VAL A 41 -24.92 7.52 -3.01
CA VAL A 41 -24.99 8.65 -3.95
C VAL A 41 -25.18 8.08 -5.35
N GLN A 42 -26.40 8.22 -5.88
CA GLN A 42 -26.80 7.71 -7.19
C GLN A 42 -26.18 8.50 -8.36
N ASP A 43 -25.60 9.67 -8.08
CA ASP A 43 -24.98 10.58 -9.06
C ASP A 43 -23.51 10.22 -9.38
N GLY A 44 -23.07 9.01 -9.01
CA GLY A 44 -21.80 8.48 -9.50
C GLY A 44 -21.90 8.25 -11.01
N GLU A 45 -21.02 8.89 -11.78
CA GLU A 45 -20.97 8.71 -13.24
C GLU A 45 -20.84 7.22 -13.60
N PRO A 46 -21.84 6.64 -14.29
CA PRO A 46 -21.81 5.23 -14.66
C PRO A 46 -20.54 4.85 -15.43
N GLY A 47 -19.97 3.68 -15.13
CA GLY A 47 -18.79 3.17 -15.82
C GLY A 47 -17.46 3.77 -15.35
N ALA A 48 -17.43 4.73 -14.43
CA ALA A 48 -16.18 5.36 -13.99
C ALA A 48 -15.29 4.39 -13.18
N LEU A 49 -15.87 3.54 -12.32
CA LEU A 49 -15.11 2.54 -11.57
C LEU A 49 -14.60 1.43 -12.49
N GLU A 50 -15.43 0.99 -13.43
CA GLU A 50 -15.08 0.02 -14.47
C GLU A 50 -13.94 0.57 -15.33
N ALA A 51 -13.99 1.85 -15.70
CA ALA A 51 -12.92 2.52 -16.43
C ALA A 51 -11.62 2.60 -15.62
N LEU A 52 -11.69 2.89 -14.30
CA LEU A 52 -10.52 2.86 -13.42
C LEU A 52 -9.86 1.49 -13.45
N PHE A 53 -10.59 0.43 -13.10
CA PHE A 53 -10.02 -0.90 -12.97
C PHE A 53 -9.61 -1.49 -14.33
N GLY A 54 -10.34 -1.17 -15.40
CA GLY A 54 -9.97 -1.53 -16.77
C GLY A 54 -8.66 -0.87 -17.20
N TRP A 55 -8.47 0.42 -16.89
CA TRP A 55 -7.21 1.11 -17.17
C TRP A 55 -6.06 0.55 -16.32
N LEU A 56 -6.26 0.37 -15.02
CA LEU A 56 -5.22 -0.16 -14.12
C LEU A 56 -4.78 -1.56 -14.54
N THR A 57 -5.72 -2.44 -14.86
CA THR A 57 -5.43 -3.84 -15.21
C THR A 57 -4.73 -3.97 -16.57
N THR A 58 -4.98 -3.04 -17.51
CA THR A 58 -4.35 -3.08 -18.84
C THR A 58 -3.04 -2.29 -18.93
N ARG A 59 -2.65 -1.55 -17.88
CA ARG A 59 -1.45 -0.67 -17.87
C ARG A 59 -0.43 -1.00 -16.78
N VAL A 60 -0.65 -2.05 -16.00
CA VAL A 60 0.37 -2.59 -15.09
C VAL A 60 1.51 -3.21 -15.90
N ASP A 61 2.75 -2.98 -15.48
CA ASP A 61 3.93 -3.61 -16.09
C ASP A 61 4.01 -5.09 -15.67
N PRO A 62 3.94 -6.05 -16.61
CA PRO A 62 3.98 -7.47 -16.29
C PRO A 62 5.34 -7.96 -15.75
N TRP A 63 6.41 -7.19 -15.91
CA TRP A 63 7.75 -7.58 -15.41
C TRP A 63 7.97 -7.21 -13.96
N THR A 64 7.36 -6.11 -13.51
CA THR A 64 7.52 -5.59 -12.15
C THR A 64 6.26 -5.76 -11.29
N GLY A 65 5.09 -5.91 -11.91
CA GLY A 65 3.79 -5.85 -11.24
C GLY A 65 3.41 -4.43 -10.80
N MET A 66 4.11 -3.40 -11.29
CA MET A 66 3.97 -2.01 -10.85
C MET A 66 3.34 -1.11 -11.93
N TRP A 67 2.88 0.07 -11.54
CA TRP A 67 2.45 1.11 -12.48
C TRP A 67 3.51 2.19 -12.60
N GLY A 68 3.89 2.51 -13.85
CA GLY A 68 4.96 3.43 -14.15
C GLY A 68 6.30 2.72 -14.33
N THR A 69 7.38 3.50 -14.38
CA THR A 69 8.72 2.99 -14.67
C THR A 69 9.68 3.29 -13.53
N ALA A 70 10.48 2.30 -13.12
CA ALA A 70 11.71 2.58 -12.40
C ALA A 70 12.76 3.05 -13.43
N GLY A 71 13.17 4.31 -13.39
CA GLY A 71 14.35 4.78 -14.11
C GLY A 71 15.64 4.31 -13.41
N SER A 72 16.23 5.12 -12.53
CA SER A 72 17.43 4.73 -11.78
C SER A 72 17.16 3.59 -10.78
N PRO A 73 18.15 2.75 -10.40
CA PRO A 73 17.92 1.55 -9.57
C PRO A 73 17.41 1.79 -8.13
N ALA A 74 17.26 3.05 -7.71
CA ALA A 74 17.41 3.46 -6.33
C ALA A 74 16.29 4.36 -5.82
N ALA A 75 16.32 5.62 -6.25
CA ALA A 75 15.28 6.61 -5.93
C ALA A 75 13.96 6.20 -6.59
N ASP A 76 14.03 5.61 -7.78
CA ASP A 76 12.86 5.25 -8.55
C ASP A 76 12.15 4.01 -7.98
N ARG A 77 12.87 3.11 -7.30
CA ARG A 77 12.24 1.95 -6.61
C ARG A 77 11.41 2.39 -5.41
N LEU A 78 11.89 3.37 -4.63
CA LEU A 78 11.12 3.94 -3.53
C LEU A 78 9.80 4.52 -4.05
N GLN A 79 9.87 5.41 -5.05
CA GLN A 79 8.70 6.02 -5.67
C GLN A 79 7.72 4.96 -6.22
N LEU A 80 8.25 3.94 -6.91
CA LEU A 80 7.45 2.89 -7.52
C LEU A 80 6.70 2.04 -6.49
N VAL A 81 7.40 1.55 -5.46
CA VAL A 81 6.80 0.71 -4.40
C VAL A 81 5.83 1.51 -3.54
N ASN A 82 6.19 2.73 -3.15
CA ASN A 82 5.29 3.59 -2.38
C ASN A 82 4.05 3.98 -3.21
N GLY A 83 4.22 4.26 -4.51
CA GLY A 83 3.11 4.51 -5.43
C GLY A 83 2.18 3.30 -5.58
N TYR A 84 2.74 2.09 -5.68
CA TYR A 84 1.97 0.84 -5.70
C TYR A 84 1.15 0.68 -4.43
N TYR A 85 1.74 0.87 -3.25
CA TYR A 85 1.01 0.78 -1.99
C TYR A 85 -0.17 1.76 -1.96
N ARG A 86 0.08 3.05 -2.28
CA ARG A 86 -0.98 4.06 -2.34
C ARG A 86 -2.13 3.61 -3.23
N LEU A 87 -1.79 3.27 -4.47
CA LEU A 87 -2.74 2.87 -5.50
C LEU A 87 -3.58 1.67 -5.05
N THR A 88 -2.92 0.58 -4.65
CA THR A 88 -3.60 -0.69 -4.34
C THR A 88 -4.40 -0.63 -3.06
N ARG A 89 -3.95 0.12 -2.04
CA ARG A 89 -4.68 0.26 -0.78
C ARG A 89 -6.04 0.95 -0.97
N GLY A 90 -6.10 2.04 -1.74
CA GLY A 90 -7.37 2.75 -2.03
C GLY A 90 -8.24 2.10 -3.12
N SER A 91 -7.67 1.21 -3.94
CA SER A 91 -8.39 0.53 -5.03
C SER A 91 -8.52 -0.97 -4.75
N TYR A 92 -7.60 -1.80 -5.21
CA TYR A 92 -7.69 -3.27 -5.14
C TYR A 92 -8.02 -3.79 -3.73
N ALA A 93 -7.28 -3.38 -2.70
CA ALA A 93 -7.51 -3.84 -1.32
C ALA A 93 -8.87 -3.36 -0.78
N GLN A 94 -9.18 -2.07 -0.96
CA GLN A 94 -10.44 -1.48 -0.49
C GLN A 94 -11.68 -2.13 -1.13
N PHE A 95 -11.60 -2.49 -2.41
CA PHE A 95 -12.70 -3.13 -3.16
C PHE A 95 -12.65 -4.66 -3.13
N GLY A 96 -11.68 -5.26 -2.43
CA GLY A 96 -11.54 -6.72 -2.33
C GLY A 96 -11.20 -7.41 -3.64
N LEU A 97 -10.51 -6.70 -4.54
CA LEU A 97 -10.03 -7.22 -5.82
C LEU A 97 -8.60 -7.74 -5.70
N GLU A 98 -8.27 -8.68 -6.57
CA GLU A 98 -6.94 -9.25 -6.67
C GLU A 98 -6.02 -8.35 -7.49
N VAL A 99 -4.76 -8.22 -7.05
CA VAL A 99 -3.75 -7.48 -7.80
C VAL A 99 -3.19 -8.34 -8.94
N PRO A 100 -2.95 -7.76 -10.13
CA PRO A 100 -2.31 -8.47 -11.23
C PRO A 100 -0.83 -8.76 -10.92
N TYR A 101 -0.29 -9.83 -11.52
CA TYR A 101 1.13 -10.20 -11.45
C TYR A 101 1.71 -10.29 -10.03
N ALA A 102 0.96 -10.88 -9.08
CA ALA A 102 1.31 -10.96 -7.66
C ALA A 102 2.75 -11.44 -7.38
N GLU A 103 3.26 -12.43 -8.12
CA GLU A 103 4.63 -12.92 -7.95
C GLU A 103 5.69 -11.86 -8.30
N ARG A 104 5.44 -11.05 -9.33
CA ARG A 104 6.32 -9.94 -9.74
C ARG A 104 6.27 -8.78 -8.76
N VAL A 105 5.11 -8.55 -8.15
CA VAL A 105 4.98 -7.62 -7.02
C VAL A 105 5.90 -8.07 -5.88
N VAL A 106 5.84 -9.36 -5.48
CA VAL A 106 6.71 -9.91 -4.43
C VAL A 106 8.18 -9.75 -4.80
N ASP A 107 8.58 -10.07 -6.03
CA ASP A 107 9.96 -9.92 -6.49
C ASP A 107 10.46 -8.47 -6.38
N THR A 108 9.68 -7.52 -6.89
CA THR A 108 10.02 -6.10 -6.89
C THR A 108 10.06 -5.52 -5.48
N VAL A 109 9.08 -5.87 -4.65
CA VAL A 109 8.96 -5.35 -3.28
C VAL A 109 10.05 -5.90 -2.37
N LEU A 110 10.38 -7.19 -2.45
CA LEU A 110 11.53 -7.76 -1.71
C LEU A 110 12.86 -7.15 -2.16
N ALA A 111 13.02 -6.88 -3.46
CA ALA A 111 14.21 -6.21 -3.97
C ALA A 111 14.35 -4.79 -3.41
N HIS A 112 13.25 -4.05 -3.22
CA HIS A 112 13.27 -2.74 -2.57
C HIS A 112 13.49 -2.85 -1.05
N GLY A 113 12.83 -3.80 -0.38
CA GLY A 113 12.95 -4.01 1.07
C GLY A 113 14.36 -4.37 1.57
N ARG A 114 15.27 -4.71 0.66
CA ARG A 114 16.70 -4.96 0.92
C ARG A 114 17.58 -3.71 0.82
N ASP A 115 17.04 -2.60 0.33
CA ASP A 115 17.79 -1.38 0.10
C ASP A 115 18.18 -0.68 1.41
N GLN A 116 19.45 -0.83 1.78
CA GLN A 116 19.99 -0.31 3.04
C GLN A 116 19.90 1.22 3.15
N ARG A 117 19.71 1.96 2.06
CA ARG A 117 19.50 3.42 2.15
C ARG A 117 18.21 3.76 2.90
N TRP A 118 17.21 2.88 2.81
CA TRP A 118 15.88 3.07 3.39
C TRP A 118 15.61 2.17 4.59
N PHE A 119 16.24 0.99 4.65
CA PHE A 119 15.93 -0.06 5.64
C PHE A 119 17.12 -0.46 6.54
N ALA A 120 18.27 0.23 6.46
CA ALA A 120 19.33 0.07 7.46
C ALA A 120 18.91 0.67 8.80
N ALA A 121 19.30 0.03 9.89
CA ALA A 121 18.89 0.40 11.25
C ALA A 121 18.91 1.92 11.50
N GLY A 122 17.76 2.46 11.90
CA GLY A 122 17.59 3.88 12.21
C GLY A 122 17.36 4.80 11.00
N ARG A 123 17.28 4.24 9.78
CA ARG A 123 16.88 4.93 8.54
C ARG A 123 15.40 4.72 8.20
N GLU A 124 14.84 3.62 8.63
CA GLU A 124 13.45 3.26 8.34
C GLU A 124 12.46 4.16 9.07
N ASN A 125 11.40 4.56 8.35
CA ASN A 125 10.22 5.22 8.91
C ASN A 125 8.98 4.35 8.65
N ALA A 126 7.87 4.69 9.31
CA ALA A 126 6.62 3.94 9.24
C ALA A 126 6.11 3.81 7.79
N CYS A 127 6.13 4.88 6.99
CA CYS A 127 5.68 4.81 5.59
C CYS A 127 6.49 3.80 4.78
N ASN A 128 7.82 3.87 4.81
CA ASN A 128 8.65 3.00 3.99
C ASN A 128 8.42 1.52 4.33
N VAL A 129 8.24 1.18 5.62
CA VAL A 129 8.01 -0.21 6.03
C VAL A 129 6.59 -0.66 5.69
N LEU A 130 5.58 0.19 5.89
CA LEU A 130 4.20 -0.11 5.49
C LEU A 130 4.07 -0.36 3.99
N ASP A 131 4.75 0.46 3.19
CA ASP A 131 4.75 0.40 1.73
C ASP A 131 5.44 -0.87 1.20
N VAL A 132 6.14 -1.63 2.05
CA VAL A 132 6.66 -2.97 1.74
C VAL A 132 5.77 -4.06 2.35
N ALA A 133 5.41 -3.94 3.63
CA ALA A 133 4.62 -4.95 4.35
C ALA A 133 3.24 -5.16 3.70
N HIS A 134 2.53 -4.08 3.36
CA HIS A 134 1.18 -4.19 2.79
C HIS A 134 1.19 -4.84 1.39
N PRO A 135 2.04 -4.43 0.41
CA PRO A 135 2.12 -5.14 -0.87
C PRO A 135 2.49 -6.62 -0.76
N LEU A 136 3.43 -6.99 0.13
CA LEU A 136 3.77 -8.39 0.36
C LEU A 136 2.58 -9.17 0.93
N TRP A 137 1.88 -8.58 1.90
CA TRP A 137 0.67 -9.15 2.46
C TRP A 137 -0.43 -9.32 1.41
N LEU A 138 -0.73 -8.28 0.63
CA LEU A 138 -1.79 -8.30 -0.38
C LEU A 138 -1.51 -9.31 -1.50
N ALA A 139 -0.28 -9.34 -2.03
CA ALA A 139 0.12 -10.29 -3.08
C ALA A 139 0.22 -11.74 -2.54
N GLY A 140 0.69 -11.89 -1.30
CA GLY A 140 0.85 -13.20 -0.63
C GLY A 140 -0.47 -13.94 -0.39
N ARG A 141 -1.61 -13.22 -0.38
CA ARG A 141 -2.94 -13.85 -0.31
C ARG A 141 -3.28 -14.71 -1.53
N ARG A 142 -2.56 -14.54 -2.64
CA ARG A 142 -2.82 -15.23 -3.92
C ARG A 142 -1.70 -16.16 -4.37
N SER A 143 -0.47 -15.91 -3.92
CA SER A 143 0.67 -16.76 -4.25
C SER A 143 1.56 -16.99 -3.03
N GLY A 144 2.03 -18.23 -2.87
CA GLY A 144 3.08 -18.59 -1.92
C GLY A 144 4.50 -18.30 -2.45
N HIS A 145 4.63 -17.61 -3.59
CA HIS A 145 5.91 -17.26 -4.20
C HIS A 145 6.83 -16.57 -3.18
N ARG A 146 8.02 -17.17 -2.97
CA ARG A 146 9.04 -16.68 -2.02
C ARG A 146 8.52 -16.47 -0.59
N ALA A 147 7.49 -17.22 -0.16
CA ALA A 147 6.88 -17.10 1.16
C ALA A 147 7.90 -17.19 2.32
N ALA A 148 8.94 -18.03 2.19
CA ALA A 148 10.00 -18.13 3.19
C ALA A 148 10.80 -16.83 3.33
N GLU A 149 11.12 -16.15 2.22
CA GLU A 149 11.85 -14.88 2.23
C GLU A 149 10.95 -13.74 2.74
N VAL A 150 9.67 -13.75 2.38
CA VAL A 150 8.68 -12.79 2.91
C VAL A 150 8.55 -12.95 4.42
N ARG A 151 8.43 -14.18 4.92
CA ARG A 151 8.36 -14.48 6.35
C ARG A 151 9.61 -14.01 7.08
N SER A 152 10.80 -14.38 6.59
CA SER A 152 12.08 -13.96 7.19
C SER A 152 12.19 -12.43 7.26
N TRP A 153 11.84 -11.73 6.17
CA TRP A 153 11.82 -10.27 6.17
C TRP A 153 10.82 -9.71 7.20
N ALA A 154 9.63 -10.32 7.30
CA ALA A 154 8.60 -9.87 8.25
C ALA A 154 9.02 -10.08 9.71
N GLU A 155 9.62 -11.22 10.05
CA GLU A 155 10.15 -11.52 11.38
C GLU A 155 11.24 -10.51 11.80
N GLU A 156 12.18 -10.22 10.90
CA GLU A 156 13.23 -9.22 11.14
C GLU A 156 12.65 -7.82 11.38
N GLN A 157 11.71 -7.38 10.55
CA GLN A 157 11.08 -6.07 10.73
C GLN A 157 10.21 -6.01 11.96
N LEU A 158 9.51 -7.11 12.32
CA LEU A 158 8.67 -7.18 13.50
C LEU A 158 9.52 -7.03 14.78
N ALA A 159 10.62 -7.77 14.87
CA ALA A 159 11.56 -7.64 16.00
C ALA A 159 12.09 -6.20 16.15
N ARG A 160 12.46 -5.56 15.03
CA ARG A 160 12.90 -4.16 15.03
C ARG A 160 11.80 -3.19 15.44
N ALA A 161 10.59 -3.37 14.94
CA ALA A 161 9.45 -2.51 15.24
C ALA A 161 9.11 -2.57 16.74
N LEU A 162 9.03 -3.76 17.32
CA LEU A 162 8.74 -3.95 18.75
C LEU A 162 9.78 -3.27 19.65
N GLY A 163 11.05 -3.27 19.25
CA GLY A 163 12.12 -2.55 19.97
C GLY A 163 12.01 -1.02 19.98
N ARG A 164 11.06 -0.42 19.24
CA ARG A 164 10.85 1.04 19.19
C ARG A 164 9.67 1.52 20.04
N TRP A 165 8.93 0.61 20.66
CA TRP A 165 7.81 0.97 21.52
C TRP A 165 8.31 1.75 22.74
N ARG A 166 7.61 2.85 23.09
CA ARG A 166 7.85 3.61 24.31
C ARG A 166 6.62 3.52 25.19
N ASP A 167 6.76 2.86 26.34
CA ASP A 167 5.66 2.66 27.28
C ASP A 167 4.98 3.98 27.66
N GLY A 168 3.64 3.99 27.62
CA GLY A 168 2.83 5.17 27.91
C GLY A 168 2.86 6.26 26.83
N ALA A 169 3.67 6.14 25.78
CA ALA A 169 3.84 7.16 24.74
C ALA A 169 3.54 6.67 23.32
N GLY A 170 3.81 5.40 23.02
CA GLY A 170 3.57 4.78 21.72
C GLY A 170 4.81 4.72 20.83
N PHE A 171 4.60 4.84 19.52
CA PHE A 171 5.67 4.82 18.53
C PHE A 171 5.93 6.19 17.93
N GLY A 172 7.21 6.52 17.77
CA GLY A 172 7.64 7.56 16.84
C GLY A 172 7.53 7.08 15.40
N PHE A 173 7.30 7.99 14.46
CA PHE A 173 7.15 7.63 13.06
C PHE A 173 8.48 7.16 12.45
N GLY A 174 9.59 7.78 12.82
CA GLY A 174 10.94 7.48 12.31
C GLY A 174 11.73 8.75 11.97
N PRO A 175 12.91 8.64 11.35
CA PRO A 175 13.58 9.81 10.78
C PRO A 175 12.64 10.55 9.81
N ALA A 176 12.83 11.86 9.70
CA ALA A 176 12.12 12.67 8.71
C ALA A 176 12.32 12.09 7.31
N GLY A 177 11.27 12.14 6.48
CA GLY A 177 11.32 11.66 5.11
C GLY A 177 12.17 12.56 4.21
N GLU A 178 12.21 12.24 2.91
CA GLU A 178 12.80 13.14 1.91
C GLU A 178 12.15 14.54 2.03
N GLY A 179 12.96 15.59 2.14
CA GLY A 179 12.49 16.97 2.34
C GLY A 179 12.49 17.45 3.80
N GLY A 180 12.91 16.63 4.76
CA GLY A 180 13.17 17.06 6.15
C GLY A 180 11.93 17.35 7.01
N GLY A 181 10.73 17.20 6.45
CA GLY A 181 9.46 17.31 7.16
C GLY A 181 8.87 15.95 7.58
N GLY A 182 7.87 15.98 8.46
CA GLY A 182 7.09 14.81 8.88
C GLY A 182 7.03 14.62 10.40
N PRO A 183 6.18 13.68 10.87
CA PRO A 183 5.92 13.43 12.31
C PRO A 183 7.14 13.03 13.16
N GLY A 184 8.29 12.74 12.54
CA GLY A 184 9.58 12.64 13.23
C GLY A 184 9.73 11.45 14.17
N ARG A 185 10.79 11.50 14.99
CA ARG A 185 11.22 10.40 15.86
C ARG A 185 10.47 10.34 17.18
N GLU A 186 9.83 11.44 17.59
CA GLU A 186 9.08 11.45 18.84
C GLU A 186 7.76 10.70 18.69
N PRO A 187 7.32 9.98 19.74
CA PRO A 187 6.04 9.31 19.75
C PRO A 187 4.88 10.27 19.50
N GLY A 188 3.91 9.80 18.71
CA GLY A 188 2.70 10.54 18.44
C GLY A 188 1.62 9.64 17.86
N LEU A 189 0.42 10.19 17.72
CA LEU A 189 -0.74 9.44 17.25
C LEU A 189 -0.50 8.81 15.87
N GLN A 190 0.05 9.59 14.92
CA GLN A 190 0.33 9.12 13.57
C GLN A 190 1.36 8.00 13.55
N GLY A 191 2.48 8.15 14.26
CA GLY A 191 3.50 7.10 14.35
C GLY A 191 2.94 5.83 14.99
N THR A 192 2.16 5.98 16.06
CA THR A 192 1.57 4.85 16.79
C THR A 192 0.55 4.09 15.95
N GLU A 193 -0.38 4.79 15.30
CA GLU A 193 -1.41 4.16 14.48
C GLU A 193 -0.79 3.39 13.30
N MET A 194 0.16 3.99 12.60
CA MET A 194 0.85 3.34 11.48
C MET A 194 1.68 2.15 11.93
N TRP A 195 2.46 2.26 13.01
CA TRP A 195 3.27 1.14 13.49
C TRP A 195 2.42 -0.01 14.02
N LEU A 196 1.27 0.24 14.64
CA LEU A 196 0.36 -0.84 15.02
C LEU A 196 -0.23 -1.56 13.80
N ALA A 197 -0.56 -0.82 12.73
CA ALA A 197 -0.96 -1.44 11.46
C ALA A 197 0.17 -2.29 10.84
N ILE A 198 1.40 -1.76 10.83
CA ILE A 198 2.58 -2.46 10.34
C ILE A 198 2.85 -3.73 11.15
N VAL A 199 2.85 -3.63 12.48
CA VAL A 199 3.08 -4.77 13.38
C VAL A 199 2.06 -5.87 13.12
N TRP A 200 0.78 -5.52 12.91
CA TRP A 200 -0.24 -6.51 12.55
C TRP A 200 0.07 -7.19 11.21
N LEU A 201 0.39 -6.43 10.15
CA LEU A 201 0.72 -6.99 8.83
C LEU A 201 1.96 -7.90 8.89
N LEU A 202 3.00 -7.48 9.60
CA LEU A 202 4.22 -8.26 9.78
C LEU A 202 3.95 -9.53 10.59
N ALA A 203 3.13 -9.45 11.63
CA ALA A 203 2.73 -10.62 12.40
C ALA A 203 1.90 -11.60 11.56
N ASP A 204 1.03 -11.12 10.68
CA ASP A 204 0.23 -11.97 9.78
C ASP A 204 1.12 -12.68 8.75
N LEU A 205 2.05 -11.93 8.12
CA LEU A 205 3.08 -12.49 7.24
C LEU A 205 3.98 -13.52 7.94
N ALA A 206 4.30 -13.28 9.22
CA ALA A 206 5.07 -14.21 10.05
C ALA A 206 4.25 -15.41 10.56
N GLY A 207 2.92 -15.37 10.47
CA GLY A 207 2.03 -16.43 10.96
C GLY A 207 1.78 -16.41 12.46
N VAL A 208 1.88 -15.24 13.10
CA VAL A 208 1.71 -15.03 14.56
C VAL A 208 0.72 -13.91 14.92
N ALA A 209 -0.09 -13.44 13.97
CA ALA A 209 -1.08 -12.38 14.20
C ALA A 209 -2.18 -12.75 15.21
N ASP A 210 -2.44 -14.04 15.42
CA ASP A 210 -3.36 -14.57 16.44
C ASP A 210 -2.93 -14.21 17.88
N ARG A 211 -1.66 -13.86 18.08
CA ARG A 211 -1.13 -13.37 19.35
C ARG A 211 -1.50 -11.93 19.67
N LEU A 212 -1.95 -11.16 18.67
CA LEU A 212 -2.30 -9.76 18.86
C LEU A 212 -3.76 -9.65 19.31
N ALA A 213 -3.98 -8.94 20.42
CA ALA A 213 -5.32 -8.65 20.96
C ALA A 213 -6.05 -7.51 20.21
N TYR A 214 -5.53 -7.09 19.05
CA TYR A 214 -6.11 -6.02 18.24
C TYR A 214 -6.02 -6.34 16.76
N ARG A 215 -6.84 -5.63 15.99
CA ARG A 215 -6.80 -5.65 14.53
C ARG A 215 -6.91 -4.22 14.00
N PRO A 216 -6.09 -3.82 13.00
CA PRO A 216 -6.13 -2.47 12.47
C PRO A 216 -7.52 -2.11 11.94
N ARG A 217 -7.88 -0.84 12.09
CA ARG A 217 -9.14 -0.26 11.61
C ARG A 217 -8.83 1.00 10.79
N GLY A 218 -9.85 1.58 10.17
CA GLY A 218 -9.69 2.81 9.39
C GLY A 218 -8.93 2.57 8.09
N VAL A 219 -7.99 3.46 7.78
CA VAL A 219 -7.26 3.48 6.49
C VAL A 219 -6.35 2.25 6.31
N HIS A 220 -5.87 1.64 7.40
CA HIS A 220 -4.98 0.47 7.35
C HIS A 220 -5.66 -0.85 7.71
N ARG A 221 -7.00 -0.93 7.64
CA ARG A 221 -7.72 -2.19 7.85
C ARG A 221 -7.27 -3.27 6.83
N PRO A 222 -7.13 -4.55 7.24
CA PRO A 222 -6.81 -5.63 6.31
C PRO A 222 -8.01 -6.03 5.43
N GLU A 223 -9.23 -6.00 5.97
CA GLU A 223 -10.40 -6.40 5.20
C GLU A 223 -10.75 -5.40 4.11
N PRO A 224 -11.30 -5.89 2.98
CA PRO A 224 -12.04 -5.05 2.06
C PRO A 224 -13.12 -4.25 2.77
N ALA A 225 -13.35 -3.05 2.27
CA ALA A 225 -14.40 -2.17 2.76
C ALA A 225 -15.80 -2.63 2.34
N ARG A 226 -15.88 -3.32 1.20
CA ARG A 226 -17.04 -4.02 0.68
C ARG A 226 -16.61 -5.39 0.17
N SER A 227 -17.45 -6.41 0.36
CA SER A 227 -17.37 -7.63 -0.44
C SER A 227 -17.75 -7.31 -1.90
N PRO A 228 -17.18 -8.00 -2.91
CA PRO A 228 -17.46 -7.76 -4.32
C PRO A 228 -18.88 -8.22 -4.68
N GLY A 229 -19.87 -7.42 -4.29
CA GLY A 229 -21.22 -7.45 -4.84
C GLY A 229 -21.30 -6.34 -5.87
N PHE A 230 -20.90 -6.62 -7.12
CA PHE A 230 -21.43 -5.83 -8.22
C PHE A 230 -22.93 -6.04 -8.17
N ALA A 231 -23.68 -4.97 -7.86
CA ALA A 231 -25.12 -5.05 -7.77
C ALA A 231 -25.64 -5.58 -9.12
N THR A 232 -26.27 -6.75 -9.08
CA THR A 232 -27.05 -7.23 -10.21
C THR A 232 -28.15 -6.18 -10.43
N PRO A 233 -28.31 -5.62 -11.64
CA PRO A 233 -29.40 -4.70 -11.90
C PRO A 233 -30.71 -5.43 -11.60
N ARG A 234 -31.59 -4.79 -10.82
CA ARG A 234 -32.99 -5.20 -10.70
C ARG A 234 -33.75 -4.79 -11.94
#